data_AF-A0A7Y0N174-F1
#
_entry.id   AF-A0A7Y0N174-F1
#
_cell.length_a   1.000
_cell.length_b   1.000
_cell.length_c   1.000
_cell.angle_alpha   90.00
_cell.angle_beta   90.00
_cell.angle_gamma   90.00
#
_symmetry.space_group_name_H-M   'P 1'
#
loop_
_entity.id
_entity.type
_entity.pdbx_description
1 polymer ?
#
loop_
_entity_poly.entity_id
_entity_poly.type
_entity_poly.pdbx_seq_one_letter_code
_entity_poly.pdbx_strand_id
1 'polypeptide(L)'
;HLDIQTTDNIFKANPDGCNECTHGYSGRTGIYEVMRFDESLSEALIKGASVHELEKLAIANGMSTLQMSGIEKLKQGITSFSELQRVLYF
;
A
#
# COMPACT_ATOMS: atom_id res chain seq x y z
N HIS A 1 5.61 -8.74 -9.27
CA HIS A 1 6.44 -9.41 -8.26
C HIS A 1 6.56 -8.47 -7.07
N LEU A 2 6.18 -8.91 -5.88
CA LEU A 2 6.35 -8.13 -4.66
C LEU A 2 7.81 -8.31 -4.22
N ASP A 3 8.60 -7.24 -4.14
CA ASP A 3 9.98 -7.26 -3.63
C ASP A 3 9.99 -7.47 -2.10
N ILE A 4 9.57 -8.67 -1.68
CA ILE A 4 9.64 -9.15 -0.30
C ILE A 4 10.81 -10.12 -0.24
N GLN A 5 11.82 -9.82 0.56
CA GLN A 5 12.94 -10.74 0.74
C GLN A 5 12.57 -11.74 1.83
N THR A 6 13.04 -12.99 1.71
CA THR A 6 12.77 -14.07 2.66
C THR A 6 13.26 -13.77 4.09
N THR A 7 14.09 -12.73 4.26
CA THR A 7 14.60 -12.22 5.54
C THR A 7 13.69 -11.21 6.23
N ASP A 8 12.61 -10.75 5.58
CA ASP A 8 11.70 -9.78 6.18
C ASP A 8 10.87 -10.45 7.30
N ASN A 9 10.99 -9.93 8.53
CA ASN A 9 10.16 -10.36 9.66
C ASN A 9 8.74 -9.80 9.50
N ILE A 10 7.88 -10.55 8.80
CA ILE A 10 6.48 -10.17 8.56
C ILE A 10 5.55 -10.69 9.64
N PHE A 11 4.47 -9.95 9.91
CA PHE A 11 3.44 -10.37 10.84
C PHE A 11 2.61 -11.53 10.27
N LYS A 12 2.38 -12.54 11.12
CA LYS A 12 1.50 -13.68 10.83
C LYS A 12 0.45 -13.77 11.93
N ALA A 13 -0.81 -13.63 11.56
CA ALA A 13 -1.90 -13.75 12.50
C ALA A 13 -2.00 -15.18 13.05
N ASN A 14 -2.31 -15.29 14.35
CA ASN A 14 -2.66 -16.56 14.98
C ASN A 14 -4.13 -16.89 14.65
N PRO A 15 -4.42 -17.94 13.85
CA PRO A 15 -5.79 -18.30 13.51
C PRO A 15 -6.62 -18.72 14.71
N ASP A 16 -6.00 -19.28 15.76
CA ASP A 16 -6.69 -19.70 16.99
C ASP A 16 -7.11 -18.50 17.85
N GLY A 17 -6.54 -17.32 17.58
CA GLY A 17 -6.86 -16.08 18.27
C GLY A 17 -6.51 -16.09 19.77
N CYS A 18 -7.13 -15.16 20.49
CA CYS A 18 -7.11 -15.01 21.95
C CYS A 18 -8.31 -14.15 22.36
N ASN A 19 -8.53 -13.96 23.67
CA ASN A 19 -9.67 -13.20 24.19
C ASN A 19 -9.69 -11.71 23.78
N GLU A 20 -8.55 -11.16 23.34
CA GLU A 20 -8.36 -9.74 23.02
C GLU A 20 -8.25 -9.45 21.51
N CYS A 21 -8.40 -10.47 20.65
CA CYS A 21 -8.26 -10.30 19.20
C CYS A 21 -9.39 -10.99 18.43
N THR A 22 -9.53 -10.59 17.17
CA THR A 22 -10.41 -11.25 16.21
C THR A 22 -9.52 -12.01 15.22
N HIS A 23 -9.46 -13.34 15.35
CA HIS A 23 -8.64 -14.23 14.50
C HIS A 23 -7.16 -13.79 14.39
N GLY A 24 -6.58 -13.35 15.50
CA GLY A 24 -5.18 -12.92 15.55
C GLY A 24 -4.95 -11.45 15.19
N TYR A 25 -5.99 -10.66 14.88
CA TYR A 25 -5.88 -9.22 14.60
C TYR A 25 -6.56 -8.38 15.69
N SER A 26 -5.98 -7.23 16.01
CA SER A 26 -6.59 -6.23 16.89
C SER A 26 -6.40 -4.83 16.32
N GLY A 27 -7.47 -4.05 16.27
CA GLY A 27 -7.47 -2.74 15.62
C GLY A 27 -7.46 -2.82 14.09
N ARG A 28 -7.29 -1.65 13.45
CA ARG A 28 -7.21 -1.47 11.99
C ARG A 28 -6.21 -0.36 11.68
N THR A 29 -5.55 -0.48 10.54
CA THR A 29 -4.68 0.59 10.00
C THR A 29 -5.07 0.89 8.55
N GLY A 30 -4.88 2.14 8.14
CA GLY A 30 -5.12 2.56 6.75
C GLY A 30 -3.86 2.42 5.91
N ILE A 31 -4.06 2.07 4.63
CA ILE A 31 -3.08 2.23 3.56
C ILE A 31 -3.58 3.34 2.65
N TYR A 32 -2.69 4.17 2.13
CA TYR A 32 -3.08 5.41 1.46
C TYR A 32 -2.30 5.61 0.17
N GLU A 33 -3.00 6.11 -0.83
CA GLU A 33 -2.42 6.66 -2.06
C GLU A 33 -2.81 8.13 -2.11
N VAL A 34 -1.83 9.01 -1.90
CA VAL A 34 -2.06 10.46 -1.80
C VAL A 34 -1.31 11.16 -2.91
N MET A 35 -2.04 11.54 -3.95
CA MET A 35 -1.50 12.32 -5.06
C MET A 35 -1.51 13.81 -4.72
N ARG A 36 -0.34 14.41 -4.52
CA ARG A 36 -0.23 15.86 -4.43
C ARG A 36 -0.45 16.47 -5.80
N PHE A 37 -1.43 17.35 -5.94
CA PHE A 37 -1.66 18.07 -7.18
C PHE A 37 -0.74 19.29 -7.25
N ASP A 38 0.27 19.24 -8.12
CA ASP A 38 1.25 20.30 -8.32
C ASP A 38 1.20 20.88 -9.75
N GLU A 39 2.05 21.87 -10.01
CA GLU A 39 2.12 22.55 -11.31
C GLU A 39 2.48 21.58 -12.45
N SER A 40 3.37 20.62 -12.20
CA SER A 40 3.79 19.65 -13.21
C SER A 40 2.64 18.73 -13.65
N LEU A 41 1.80 18.29 -12.69
CA LEU A 41 0.59 17.52 -12.95
C LEU A 41 -0.46 18.36 -13.69
N SER A 42 -0.64 19.63 -13.30
CA SER A 42 -1.55 20.55 -13.99
C SER A 42 -1.14 20.75 -15.45
N GLU A 43 0.14 20.96 -15.73
CA GLU A 43 0.64 21.08 -17.10
C GLU A 43 0.45 19.80 -17.91
N ALA A 44 0.77 18.64 -17.33
CA ALA A 44 0.61 17.35 -18.00
C ALA A 44 -0.85 17.10 -18.37
N LEU A 45 -1.78 17.42 -17.46
CA LEU A 45 -3.22 17.32 -17.70
C LEU A 45 -3.65 18.21 -18.89
N ILE A 46 -3.22 19.48 -18.91
CA ILE A 46 -3.56 20.42 -20.00
C ILE A 46 -3.01 19.93 -21.35
N LYS A 47 -1.84 19.28 -21.36
CA LYS A 47 -1.23 18.68 -22.56
C LYS A 47 -1.89 17.38 -23.00
N GLY A 48 -2.92 16.91 -22.29
CA GLY A 48 -3.67 15.69 -22.63
C GLY A 48 -2.94 14.40 -22.26
N ALA A 49 -2.10 14.42 -21.22
CA ALA A 49 -1.43 13.23 -20.72
C ALA A 49 -2.45 12.13 -20.36
N SER A 50 -2.10 10.89 -20.69
CA SER A 50 -2.85 9.70 -20.30
C SER A 50 -2.78 9.47 -18.79
N VAL A 51 -3.72 8.67 -18.27
CA VAL A 51 -3.74 8.26 -16.85
C VAL A 51 -2.40 7.64 -16.42
N HIS A 52 -1.82 6.80 -17.29
CA HIS A 52 -0.52 6.16 -17.02
C HIS A 52 0.64 7.15 -16.93
N GLU A 53 0.62 8.19 -17.76
CA GLU A 53 1.63 9.26 -17.71
C GLU A 53 1.48 10.11 -16.45
N LEU A 54 0.24 10.43 -16.06
CA LEU A 54 -0.05 11.15 -14.82
C LEU A 54 0.35 10.35 -13.59
N GLU A 55 0.07 9.04 -13.57
CA GLU A 55 0.46 8.14 -12.48
C GLU A 55 2.00 8.08 -12.33
N LYS A 56 2.72 7.90 -13.43
CA LYS A 56 4.19 7.92 -13.43
C LYS A 56 4.76 9.23 -12.91
N LEU A 57 4.17 10.36 -13.33
CA LEU A 57 4.59 11.68 -12.87
C LEU A 57 4.31 11.85 -11.36
N ALA A 58 3.13 11.45 -10.91
CA ALA A 58 2.77 11.48 -9.50
C ALA A 58 3.73 10.64 -8.63
N ILE A 59 4.07 9.41 -9.08
CA ILE A 59 5.06 8.55 -8.41
C ILE A 59 6.43 9.23 -8.36
N ALA A 60 6.88 9.81 -9.48
CA ALA A 60 8.16 10.53 -9.53
C ALA A 60 8.19 11.73 -8.57
N ASN A 61 7.04 12.36 -8.33
CA ASN A 61 6.88 13.46 -7.37
C ASN A 61 6.65 12.99 -5.92
N GLY A 62 6.82 11.70 -5.64
CA GLY A 62 6.80 11.15 -4.28
C GLY A 62 5.48 10.53 -3.85
N MET A 63 4.50 10.36 -4.76
CA MET A 63 3.31 9.57 -4.47
C MET A 63 3.71 8.09 -4.29
N SER A 64 3.30 7.49 -3.18
CA SER A 64 3.31 6.03 -3.03
C SER A 64 1.98 5.47 -3.51
N THR A 65 2.00 4.43 -4.34
CA THR A 65 0.77 3.73 -4.73
C THR A 65 0.19 3.00 -3.52
N LEU A 66 -1.10 2.66 -3.59
CA LEU A 66 -1.78 1.89 -2.53
C LEU A 66 -1.05 0.57 -2.25
N GLN A 67 -0.53 -0.06 -3.31
CA GLN A 67 0.28 -1.27 -3.20
C GLN A 67 1.61 -1.03 -2.48
N MET A 68 2.33 0.02 -2.85
CA MET A 68 3.59 0.39 -2.17
C MET A 68 3.36 0.67 -0.69
N SER A 69 2.34 1.47 -0.36
CA SER A 69 1.96 1.79 1.03
C SER A 69 1.65 0.53 1.85
N GLY A 70 0.91 -0.41 1.27
CA GLY A 70 0.58 -1.66 1.95
C GLY A 70 1.75 -2.63 2.11
N ILE A 71 2.66 -2.71 1.13
CA ILE A 71 3.92 -3.48 1.27
C ILE A 71 4.78 -2.90 2.39
N GLU A 72 4.84 -1.57 2.53
CA GLU A 72 5.58 -0.93 3.61
C GLU A 72 5.03 -1.36 4.98
N LYS A 73 3.70 -1.37 5.15
CA LYS A 73 3.04 -1.86 6.38
C LYS A 73 3.30 -3.34 6.65
N LEU A 74 3.37 -4.15 5.60
CA LEU A 74 3.73 -5.56 5.72
C LEU A 74 5.17 -5.73 6.25
N LYS A 75 6.13 -5.00 5.66
CA LYS A 75 7.53 -5.01 6.09
C LYS A 75 7.73 -4.49 7.51
N GLN A 76 6.87 -3.58 7.96
CA GLN A 76 6.85 -3.08 9.34
C GLN A 76 6.20 -4.04 10.34
N GLY A 77 5.65 -5.18 9.90
CA GLY A 77 4.95 -6.14 10.76
C GLY A 77 3.62 -5.61 11.31
N ILE A 78 3.02 -4.61 10.67
CA ILE A 78 1.75 -4.00 11.12
C ILE A 78 0.54 -4.76 10.55
N THR A 79 0.69 -5.35 9.37
CA THR A 79 -0.33 -6.17 8.72
C THR A 79 0.27 -7.48 8.24
N SER A 80 -0.59 -8.45 7.90
CA SER A 80 -0.18 -9.73 7.35
C SER A 80 -0.23 -9.71 5.82
N PHE A 81 0.51 -10.64 5.20
CA PHE A 81 0.42 -10.84 3.75
C PHE A 81 -1.00 -11.20 3.32
N SER A 82 -1.72 -12.00 4.11
CA SER A 82 -3.10 -12.39 3.80
C SER A 82 -4.08 -11.22 3.86
N GLU A 83 -3.94 -10.31 4.82
CA GLU A 83 -4.79 -9.11 4.86
C GLU A 83 -4.47 -8.16 3.71
N LEU A 84 -3.18 -8.02 3.38
CA LEU A 84 -2.78 -7.20 2.23
C LEU A 84 -3.35 -7.79 0.93
N GLN A 85 -3.30 -9.12 0.76
CA GLN A 85 -3.93 -9.81 -0.35
C GLN A 85 -5.44 -9.57 -0.38
N ARG A 86 -6.13 -9.66 0.76
CA ARG A 86 -7.60 -9.48 0.85
C ARG A 86 -8.05 -8.06 0.46
N VAL A 87 -7.26 -7.03 0.78
CA VAL A 87 -7.66 -5.63 0.57
C VAL A 87 -7.19 -5.07 -0.78
N LEU A 88 -6.02 -5.48 -1.28
CA LEU A 88 -5.43 -4.95 -2.51
C LEU A 88 -5.72 -5.78 -3.76
N TYR A 89 -6.23 -7.01 -3.65
CA TYR A 89 -6.50 -7.80 -4.84
C TYR A 89 -7.80 -7.38 -5.52
N PHE A 90 -7.68 -7.31 -6.85
CA PHE A 90 -8.70 -7.22 -7.89
C PHE A 90 -9.35 -8.59 -8.15
#